data_AF-A0A523SJB3-F1
#
_entry.id   AF-A0A523SJB3-F1
#
_cell.length_a   1.000
_cell.length_b   1.000
_cell.length_c   1.000
_cell.angle_alpha   90.00
_cell.angle_beta   90.00
_cell.angle_gamma   90.00
#
_symmetry.space_group_name_H-M   'P 1'
#
loop_
_entity.id
_entity.type
_entity.pdbx_description
1 polymer ?
#
loop_
_entity_poly.entity_id
_entity_poly.type
_entity_poly.pdbx_seq_one_letter_code
_entity_poly.pdbx_strand_id
1 'polypeptide(L)'
;MQGLRLRKSRHIYLITAFVILFAVVHGCTHFQIRTKRSHIPFPSRAKLQPPVAKTIPKTDTIHGDIRIDEYFWLRERSNPEVIAYLNAENQFTEAMMKQTEGLQEQLYTEMTGRIKETDLSVP
;
A
#
# COMPACT_ATOMS: atom_id res chain seq x y z
N MET A 1 -28.72 -14.85 67.15
CA MET A 1 -28.34 -15.37 65.83
C MET A 1 -27.58 -14.31 65.02
N GLN A 2 -26.29 -14.07 65.30
CA GLN A 2 -25.45 -13.16 64.50
C GLN A 2 -24.00 -13.67 64.58
N GLY A 3 -23.52 -14.41 63.57
CA GLY A 3 -22.17 -15.01 63.65
C GLY A 3 -21.57 -15.62 62.39
N LEU A 4 -22.18 -15.49 61.20
CA LEU A 4 -21.67 -16.14 59.98
C LEU A 4 -21.39 -15.20 58.80
N ARG A 5 -21.38 -13.88 59.00
CA ARG A 5 -21.26 -12.90 57.89
C ARG A 5 -19.90 -12.23 57.71
N LEU A 6 -18.80 -12.81 58.21
CA LEU A 6 -17.45 -12.23 58.08
C LEU A 6 -16.42 -13.11 57.35
N ARG A 7 -16.74 -14.36 57.00
CA ARG A 7 -15.80 -15.29 56.35
C ARG A 7 -15.78 -15.18 54.81
N LYS A 8 -16.86 -14.69 54.19
CA LYS A 8 -17.00 -14.61 52.72
C LYS A 8 -16.26 -13.41 52.09
N SER A 9 -16.02 -12.36 52.88
CA SER A 9 -15.38 -11.12 52.44
C SER A 9 -13.86 -11.26 52.28
N ARG A 10 -13.18 -11.94 53.21
CA ARG A 10 -11.72 -12.12 53.18
C ARG A 10 -11.23 -12.90 51.96
N HIS A 11 -12.02 -13.86 51.46
CA HIS A 11 -11.68 -14.61 50.25
C HIS A 11 -11.86 -13.81 48.97
N ILE A 12 -12.86 -12.91 48.90
CA ILE A 12 -13.04 -12.02 47.75
C ILE A 12 -11.88 -11.02 47.65
N TYR A 13 -11.45 -10.43 48.77
CA TYR A 13 -10.29 -9.54 48.79
C TYR A 13 -8.96 -10.25 48.50
N LEU A 14 -8.81 -11.52 48.89
CA LEU A 14 -7.64 -12.33 48.54
C LEU A 14 -7.60 -12.68 47.05
N ILE A 15 -8.74 -12.99 46.43
CA ILE A 15 -8.81 -13.31 45.00
C ILE A 15 -8.58 -12.06 44.15
N THR A 16 -9.15 -10.91 44.52
CA THR A 16 -8.91 -9.65 43.79
C THR A 16 -7.48 -9.15 43.95
N ALA A 17 -6.87 -9.27 45.13
CA ALA A 17 -5.46 -8.93 45.34
C ALA A 17 -4.49 -9.82 44.53
N PHE A 18 -4.81 -11.11 44.36
CA PHE A 18 -3.97 -12.05 43.59
C PHE A 18 -4.05 -11.80 42.07
N VAL A 19 -5.23 -11.45 41.54
CA VAL A 19 -5.42 -11.12 40.12
C VAL A 19 -4.73 -9.81 39.73
N ILE A 20 -4.78 -8.80 40.59
CA ILE A 20 -4.11 -7.51 40.37
C ILE A 20 -2.58 -7.67 40.45
N LEU A 21 -2.08 -8.52 41.36
CA LEU A 21 -0.65 -8.83 41.46
C LEU A 21 -0.13 -9.59 40.23
N PHE A 22 -0.93 -10.51 39.66
CA PHE A 22 -0.55 -11.28 38.48
C PHE A 22 -0.48 -10.40 37.21
N ALA A 23 -1.38 -9.42 37.06
CA ALA A 23 -1.40 -8.48 35.94
C ALA A 23 -0.20 -7.52 35.91
N VAL A 24 0.34 -7.15 37.07
CA VAL A 24 1.53 -6.29 37.18
C VAL A 24 2.83 -7.06 36.91
N VAL A 25 2.91 -8.34 37.31
CA VAL A 25 4.12 -9.17 37.15
C VAL A 25 4.26 -9.72 35.72
N HIS A 26 3.16 -9.93 34.98
CA HIS A 26 3.22 -10.39 33.59
C HIS A 26 3.23 -9.25 32.56
N GLY A 27 3.12 -7.99 33.02
CA GLY A 27 3.04 -6.82 32.15
C GLY A 27 4.35 -6.36 31.50
N CYS A 28 5.49 -6.99 31.81
CA CYS A 28 6.77 -6.56 31.26
C CYS A 28 7.70 -7.74 30.94
N THR A 29 7.34 -8.54 29.94
CA THR A 29 8.35 -9.29 29.19
C THR A 29 8.05 -9.18 27.68
N HIS A 30 8.71 -8.18 27.10
CA HIS A 30 9.41 -8.38 25.83
C HIS A 30 8.58 -8.31 24.53
N PHE A 31 7.93 -7.17 24.27
CA PHE A 31 7.63 -6.76 22.89
C PHE A 31 8.91 -6.19 22.25
N GLN A 32 9.82 -7.09 21.89
CA GLN A 32 10.90 -6.73 20.96
C GLN A 32 10.25 -6.38 19.64
N ILE A 33 10.39 -5.13 19.24
CA ILE A 33 10.25 -4.73 17.84
C ILE A 33 11.40 -5.42 17.11
N ARG A 34 11.19 -6.69 16.75
CA ARG A 34 12.09 -7.44 15.88
C ARG A 34 11.95 -6.79 14.51
N THR A 35 12.84 -5.86 14.22
CA THR A 35 13.17 -5.45 12.86
C THR A 35 13.81 -6.65 12.16
N LYS A 36 13.00 -7.68 11.84
CA LYS A 36 13.35 -8.59 10.76
C LYS A 36 13.37 -7.71 9.53
N ARG A 37 14.56 -7.27 9.15
CA ARG A 37 14.84 -6.85 7.78
C ARG A 37 14.55 -8.08 6.94
N SER A 38 13.31 -8.21 6.48
CA SER A 38 12.97 -9.14 5.43
C SER A 38 13.79 -8.70 4.24
N HIS A 39 14.84 -9.45 3.93
CA HIS A 39 15.32 -9.46 2.57
C HIS A 39 14.09 -9.85 1.76
N ILE A 40 13.48 -8.89 1.08
CA ILE A 40 12.42 -9.17 0.13
C ILE A 40 13.14 -9.91 -0.99
N PRO A 41 12.92 -11.24 -1.17
CA PRO A 41 13.41 -11.86 -2.37
C PRO A 41 12.60 -11.19 -3.48
N PHE A 42 13.25 -10.44 -4.37
CA PHE A 42 12.58 -9.97 -5.57
C PHE A 42 12.03 -11.23 -6.25
N PRO A 43 10.70 -11.39 -6.33
CA PRO A 43 10.12 -12.56 -6.97
C PRO A 43 10.69 -12.58 -8.39
N SER A 44 11.34 -13.68 -8.76
CA SER A 44 11.90 -13.82 -10.10
C SER A 44 10.77 -13.53 -11.08
N ARG A 45 10.90 -12.42 -11.81
CA ARG A 45 9.88 -11.88 -12.69
C ARG A 45 9.30 -13.05 -13.49
N ALA A 46 8.03 -13.37 -13.27
CA ALA A 46 7.30 -14.25 -14.17
C ALA A 46 7.54 -13.72 -15.60
N LYS A 47 7.63 -14.60 -16.60
CA LYS A 47 8.00 -14.28 -18.00
C LYS A 47 6.95 -13.41 -18.73
N LEU A 48 6.40 -12.40 -18.08
CA LEU A 48 5.61 -11.35 -18.68
C LEU A 48 6.60 -10.45 -19.42
N GLN A 49 6.46 -10.39 -20.75
CA GLN A 49 7.25 -9.51 -21.59
C GLN A 49 6.47 -8.22 -21.82
N PRO A 50 7.13 -7.05 -21.75
CA PRO A 50 6.48 -5.79 -22.08
C PRO A 50 6.13 -5.76 -23.57
N PRO A 51 5.04 -5.09 -23.97
CA PRO A 51 4.76 -4.85 -25.38
C PRO A 51 5.86 -3.94 -25.97
N VAL A 52 6.17 -4.13 -27.25
CA VAL A 52 7.18 -3.35 -27.96
C VAL A 52 6.50 -2.40 -28.93
N ALA A 53 6.74 -1.11 -28.78
CA ALA A 53 6.22 -0.09 -29.68
C ALA A 53 6.88 -0.18 -31.06
N LYS A 54 6.10 0.02 -32.13
CA LYS A 54 6.64 0.18 -33.48
C LYS A 54 7.41 1.50 -33.59
N THR A 55 8.49 1.48 -34.37
CA THR A 55 9.29 2.66 -34.70
C THR A 55 8.92 3.15 -36.10
N ILE A 56 8.32 4.34 -36.19
CA ILE A 56 7.97 5.01 -37.44
C ILE A 56 8.59 6.41 -37.41
N PRO A 57 9.68 6.66 -38.16
CA PRO A 57 10.36 7.96 -38.11
C PRO A 57 9.46 9.07 -38.65
N LYS A 58 9.20 10.08 -37.81
CA LYS A 58 8.54 11.32 -38.19
C LYS A 58 9.49 12.49 -37.94
N THR A 59 9.75 13.27 -39.00
CA THR A 59 10.58 14.46 -38.90
C THR A 59 9.74 15.69 -38.54
N ASP A 60 10.16 16.41 -37.52
CA ASP A 60 9.62 17.71 -37.11
C ASP A 60 10.73 18.76 -37.15
N THR A 61 10.43 19.94 -37.74
CA THR A 61 11.37 21.06 -37.81
C THR A 61 10.84 22.23 -36.98
N ILE A 62 11.58 22.63 -35.95
CA ILE A 62 11.19 23.73 -35.05
C ILE A 62 12.39 24.67 -34.89
N HIS A 63 12.20 25.96 -35.20
CA HIS A 63 13.25 26.99 -35.15
C HIS A 63 14.54 26.67 -35.93
N GLY A 64 14.40 25.92 -37.04
CA GLY A 64 15.54 25.49 -37.86
C GLY A 64 16.22 24.20 -37.40
N ASP A 65 15.85 23.68 -36.22
CA ASP A 65 16.31 22.38 -35.75
C ASP A 65 15.42 21.26 -36.29
N ILE A 66 16.07 20.21 -36.84
CA ILE A 66 15.39 19.01 -37.32
C ILE A 66 15.48 17.94 -36.24
N ARG A 67 14.34 17.40 -35.82
CA ARG A 67 14.24 16.26 -34.88
C ARG A 67 13.47 15.13 -35.53
N ILE A 68 13.90 13.89 -35.28
CA ILE A 68 13.21 12.68 -35.71
C ILE A 68 12.57 12.04 -34.48
N ASP A 69 11.25 11.97 -34.47
CA ASP A 69 10.44 11.28 -33.46
C ASP A 69 9.95 9.95 -34.05
N GLU A 70 10.54 8.84 -33.60
CA GLU A 70 10.18 7.49 -34.05
C GLU A 70 8.83 7.00 -33.49
N TYR A 71 8.26 7.71 -32.50
CA TYR A 71 7.06 7.32 -31.78
C TYR A 71 5.93 8.34 -31.89
N PHE A 72 6.05 9.28 -32.83
CA PHE A 72 5.06 10.34 -33.05
C PHE A 72 3.63 9.80 -33.22
N TRP A 73 3.49 8.62 -33.82
CA TRP A 73 2.22 7.93 -34.04
C TRP A 73 1.43 7.67 -32.74
N LEU A 74 2.10 7.55 -31.58
CA LEU A 74 1.44 7.38 -30.26
C LEU A 74 0.64 8.61 -29.82
N ARG A 75 0.82 9.77 -30.47
CA ARG A 75 0.11 11.01 -30.16
C ARG A 75 -1.37 10.95 -30.60
N GLU A 76 -1.69 10.14 -31.60
CA GLU A 76 -3.03 10.06 -32.19
C GLU A 76 -3.98 9.20 -31.34
N ARG A 77 -4.67 9.83 -30.38
CA ARG A 77 -5.51 9.12 -29.40
C ARG A 77 -6.63 8.26 -30.00
N SER A 78 -7.17 8.65 -31.15
CA SER A 78 -8.24 7.92 -31.85
C SER A 78 -7.74 6.80 -32.77
N ASN A 79 -6.42 6.68 -32.94
CA ASN A 79 -5.83 5.67 -33.81
C ASN A 79 -5.98 4.28 -33.16
N PRO A 80 -6.60 3.29 -33.83
CA PRO A 80 -6.83 1.97 -33.25
C PRO A 80 -5.53 1.24 -32.87
N GLU A 81 -4.41 1.50 -33.55
CA GLU A 81 -3.12 0.89 -33.21
C GLU A 81 -2.55 1.46 -31.91
N VAL A 82 -2.79 2.75 -31.62
CA VAL A 82 -2.41 3.38 -30.36
C VAL A 82 -3.23 2.78 -29.21
N ILE A 83 -4.55 2.65 -29.40
CA ILE A 83 -5.43 2.04 -28.41
C ILE A 83 -5.01 0.59 -28.14
N ALA A 84 -4.71 -0.18 -29.17
CA ALA A 84 -4.23 -1.55 -29.03
C ALA A 84 -2.93 -1.64 -28.22
N TYR A 85 -1.97 -0.76 -28.51
CA TYR A 85 -0.71 -0.69 -27.76
C TYR A 85 -0.93 -0.33 -26.29
N LEU A 86 -1.73 0.71 -26.00
CA LEU A 86 -2.04 1.12 -24.64
C LEU A 86 -2.77 0.03 -23.84
N ASN A 87 -3.66 -0.72 -24.49
CA ASN A 87 -4.32 -1.86 -23.84
C ASN A 87 -3.34 -2.98 -23.50
N ALA A 88 -2.33 -3.23 -24.36
CA ALA A 88 -1.28 -4.20 -24.06
C ALA A 88 -0.39 -3.74 -22.89
N GLU A 89 -0.06 -2.44 -22.83
CA GLU A 89 0.69 -1.86 -21.70
C GLU A 89 -0.10 -1.93 -20.39
N ASN A 90 -1.40 -1.65 -20.43
CA ASN A 90 -2.28 -1.77 -19.26
C ASN A 90 -2.32 -3.21 -18.72
N GLN A 91 -2.48 -4.20 -19.60
CA GLN A 91 -2.47 -5.62 -19.22
C GLN A 91 -1.13 -6.04 -18.60
N PHE A 92 -0.02 -5.60 -19.19
CA PHE A 92 1.30 -5.86 -18.64
C PHE A 92 1.47 -5.21 -17.25
N THR A 93 1.01 -3.97 -17.10
CA THR A 93 1.08 -3.22 -15.84
C THR A 93 0.24 -3.90 -14.77
N GLU A 94 -1.00 -4.28 -15.06
CA GLU A 94 -1.88 -5.01 -14.13
C GLU A 94 -1.21 -6.30 -13.67
N ALA A 95 -0.68 -7.10 -14.60
CA ALA A 95 -0.03 -8.36 -14.28
C ALA A 95 1.26 -8.18 -13.44
N MET A 96 2.04 -7.14 -13.72
CA MET A 96 3.26 -6.80 -12.96
C MET A 96 2.96 -6.20 -11.58
N MET A 97 1.88 -5.41 -11.45
CA MET A 97 1.52 -4.71 -10.22
C MET A 97 0.63 -5.54 -9.29
N LYS A 98 0.07 -6.65 -9.76
CA LYS A 98 -0.85 -7.52 -9.01
C LYS A 98 -0.41 -7.84 -7.58
N GLN A 99 0.88 -8.09 -7.36
CA GLN A 99 1.40 -8.41 -6.01
C GLN A 99 1.36 -7.25 -5.02
N THR A 100 1.19 -6.02 -5.52
CA THR A 100 1.20 -4.79 -4.72
C THR A 100 -0.19 -4.22 -4.46
N GLU A 101 -1.26 -4.84 -4.96
CA GLU A 101 -2.65 -4.35 -4.81
C GLU A 101 -3.02 -4.05 -3.35
N GLY A 102 -2.69 -4.94 -2.42
CA GLY A 102 -2.96 -4.70 -0.98
C GLY A 102 -2.21 -3.49 -0.40
N LEU A 103 -0.98 -3.22 -0.87
CA LEU A 103 -0.25 -2.03 -0.47
C LEU A 103 -0.85 -0.77 -1.11
N GLN A 104 -1.28 -0.86 -2.37
CA GLN A 104 -1.94 0.26 -3.07
C GLN A 104 -3.23 0.67 -2.34
N GLU A 105 -4.04 -0.29 -1.92
CA GLU A 105 -5.29 -0.04 -1.18
C GLU A 105 -5.00 0.64 0.18
N GLN A 106 -4.02 0.12 0.94
CA GLN A 106 -3.60 0.74 2.21
C GLN A 106 -3.19 2.20 2.02
N LEU A 107 -2.33 2.47 1.03
CA LEU A 107 -1.87 3.82 0.74
C LEU A 107 -3.02 4.73 0.29
N TYR A 108 -3.95 4.22 -0.53
CA TYR A 108 -5.12 4.97 -0.97
C TYR A 108 -6.00 5.40 0.22
N THR A 109 -6.29 4.49 1.15
CA THR A 109 -7.04 4.82 2.37
C THR A 109 -6.31 5.83 3.24
N GLU A 110 -4.99 5.68 3.40
CA GLU A 110 -4.19 6.64 4.17
C GLU A 110 -4.18 8.04 3.54
N MET A 111 -4.04 8.13 2.22
CA MET A 111 -4.00 9.40 1.50
C MET A 111 -5.36 10.11 1.58
N THR A 112 -6.45 9.41 1.28
CA THR A 112 -7.80 9.99 1.33
C THR A 112 -8.22 10.36 2.75
N GLY A 113 -7.86 9.56 3.76
CA GLY A 113 -8.13 9.87 5.16
C GLY A 113 -7.40 11.11 5.71
N ARG A 114 -6.41 11.65 4.98
CA ARG A 114 -5.68 12.89 5.35
C ARG A 114 -6.20 14.14 4.64
N ILE A 115 -7.12 13.98 3.67
CA ILE A 115 -7.72 15.11 2.95
C ILE A 115 -8.79 15.74 3.84
N LYS A 116 -8.73 17.07 4.01
CA LYS A 116 -9.81 17.82 4.66
C LYS A 116 -10.90 18.09 3.64
N GLU A 117 -12.10 17.57 3.87
CA GLU A 117 -13.27 17.77 2.99
C GLU A 117 -13.74 19.23 2.90
N THR A 118 -13.36 20.06 3.88
CA THR A 118 -13.63 21.50 3.87
C THR A 118 -12.32 22.24 3.97
N ASP A 119 -11.89 22.80 2.84
CA ASP A 119 -10.76 23.72 2.76
C ASP A 119 -11.32 25.15 2.62
N LEU A 120 -11.00 26.00 3.59
CA LEU A 120 -11.29 27.43 3.49
C LEU A 120 -9.99 28.10 3.08
N SER A 121 -9.97 28.67 1.86
CA SER A 121 -8.86 29.51 1.41
C SER A 121 -8.65 30.64 2.41
N VAL A 122 -7.37 30.98 2.65
CA VAL A 122 -7.00 32.18 3.40
C VAL A 122 -7.67 33.39 2.72
N PRO A 123 -8.31 34.30 3.49
CA PRO A 123 -9.00 35.47 2.94
C PRO A 123 -8.07 36.46 2.25
#